data_AF-Q027X0-F1
#
_entry.id   AF-Q027X0-F1
#
_cell.length_a   1.000
_cell.length_b   1.000
_cell.length_c   1.000
_cell.angle_alpha   90.00
_cell.angle_beta   90.00
_cell.angle_gamma   90.00
#
_symmetry.space_group_name_H-M   'P 1'
#
loop_
_entity.id
_entity.type
_entity.pdbx_description
1 polymer ?
#
loop_
_entity_poly.entity_id
_entity_poly.type
_entity_poly.pdbx_seq_one_letter_code
_entity_poly.pdbx_strand_id
1 'polypeptide(L)'
;MDWNQVRTSLKQMEGRLLSSISGKSDIRIAEIDEEYIKLKNATGTINTRSLEELRRIADRMSLQMPVHVDSLLAGSGSSRNQPETLLANLPDVEWMKLDGRKHVVWLGRRTHELGTLREADPYTTRTARATLADAKVIANQKQISLLILTADLNRANQFVNLVFQGAQTKALPGGAGYLITSEHLLALLAQHPNPNGNALDLIPFVKVPSAEEAAARVRQFDPRSEQDTLTLGGPVVVVRFSDGAKLAFGQ
;
A
#
# COMPACT_ATOMS: atom_id res chain seq x y z
N MET A 1 -3.77 6.22 -14.22
CA MET A 1 -3.27 5.78 -15.53
C MET A 1 -4.19 4.69 -16.05
N ASP A 2 -4.73 4.84 -17.26
CA ASP A 2 -5.59 3.82 -17.88
C ASP A 2 -4.73 2.77 -18.59
N TRP A 3 -4.78 1.52 -18.11
CA TRP A 3 -3.97 0.43 -18.66
C TRP A 3 -4.19 0.17 -20.15
N ASN A 4 -5.41 0.36 -20.66
CA ASN A 4 -5.69 0.16 -22.08
C ASN A 4 -4.91 1.19 -22.93
N GLN A 5 -4.86 2.45 -22.48
CA GLN A 5 -4.08 3.50 -23.14
C GLN A 5 -2.58 3.23 -23.07
N VAL A 6 -2.09 2.67 -21.96
CA VAL A 6 -0.69 2.22 -21.83
C VAL A 6 -0.38 1.16 -22.87
N ARG A 7 -1.22 0.13 -23.00
CA ARG A 7 -1.02 -0.95 -23.98
C ARG A 7 -1.04 -0.43 -25.40
N THR A 8 -1.97 0.47 -25.74
CA THR A 8 -1.99 1.14 -27.05
C THR A 8 -0.70 1.92 -27.31
N SER A 9 -0.20 2.65 -26.33
CA SER A 9 1.02 3.45 -26.46
C SER A 9 2.27 2.56 -26.60
N LEU A 10 2.36 1.47 -25.83
CA LEU A 10 3.41 0.45 -25.97
C LEU A 10 3.40 -0.15 -27.38
N LYS A 11 2.22 -0.47 -27.91
CA LYS A 11 2.06 -0.96 -29.29
C LYS A 11 2.54 0.03 -30.34
N GLN A 12 2.28 1.32 -30.15
CA GLN A 12 2.80 2.38 -31.03
C GLN A 12 4.34 2.55 -30.98
N MET A 13 4.98 2.01 -29.93
CA MET A 13 6.44 1.97 -29.78
C MET A 13 7.07 0.69 -30.35
N GLU A 14 6.29 -0.25 -30.87
CA GLU A 14 6.80 -1.47 -31.51
C GLU A 14 7.79 -1.12 -32.64
N GLY A 15 8.97 -1.76 -32.63
CA GLY A 15 10.07 -1.46 -33.55
C GLY A 15 10.94 -0.24 -33.20
N ARG A 16 10.52 0.64 -32.27
CA ARG A 16 11.31 1.81 -31.86
C ARG A 16 12.45 1.43 -30.92
N LEU A 17 13.57 2.15 -31.03
CA LEU A 17 14.65 2.09 -30.04
C LEU A 17 14.29 3.04 -28.89
N LEU A 18 14.28 2.52 -27.67
CA LEU A 18 13.91 3.26 -26.46
C LEU A 18 15.16 3.56 -25.64
N SER A 19 15.31 4.84 -25.28
CA SER A 19 16.42 5.32 -24.48
C SER A 19 16.30 4.83 -23.05
N SER A 20 17.33 4.16 -22.55
CA SER A 20 17.34 3.64 -21.20
C SER A 20 17.55 4.73 -20.16
N ILE A 21 16.80 4.65 -19.05
CA ILE A 21 17.00 5.49 -17.86
C ILE A 21 18.43 5.36 -17.31
N SER A 22 19.07 4.20 -17.50
CA SER A 22 20.47 4.00 -17.06
C SER A 22 21.50 4.71 -17.94
N GLY A 23 21.13 5.07 -19.17
CA GLY A 23 22.06 5.48 -20.22
C GLY A 23 23.01 4.37 -20.71
N LYS A 24 22.83 3.12 -20.26
CA LYS A 24 23.77 2.02 -20.53
C LYS A 24 23.26 0.99 -21.53
N SER A 25 21.95 0.76 -21.59
CA SER A 25 21.39 -0.37 -22.34
C SER A 25 20.01 -0.05 -22.88
N ASP A 26 20.00 0.62 -24.02
CA ASP A 26 18.79 0.87 -24.80
C ASP A 26 18.17 -0.44 -25.27
N ILE A 27 16.84 -0.42 -25.44
CA ILE A 27 16.05 -1.60 -25.78
C ILE A 27 15.13 -1.29 -26.95
N ARG A 28 14.88 -2.28 -27.80
CA ARG A 28 13.88 -2.21 -28.87
C ARG A 28 12.74 -3.16 -28.57
N ILE A 29 11.51 -2.67 -28.72
CA ILE A 29 10.33 -3.53 -28.66
C ILE A 29 10.31 -4.37 -29.94
N ALA A 30 10.52 -5.68 -29.81
CA ALA A 30 10.51 -6.61 -30.94
C ALA A 30 9.08 -7.07 -31.27
N GLU A 31 8.29 -7.34 -30.23
CA GLU A 31 6.94 -7.87 -30.35
C GLU A 31 6.15 -7.56 -29.08
N ILE A 32 4.86 -7.28 -29.21
CA ILE A 32 3.92 -7.21 -28.07
C ILE A 32 2.76 -8.16 -28.32
N ASP A 33 2.42 -8.97 -27.32
CA ASP A 33 1.33 -9.94 -27.34
C ASP A 33 0.19 -9.50 -26.38
N GLU A 34 -0.73 -10.40 -26.03
CA GLU A 34 -1.75 -10.19 -24.99
C GLU A 34 -1.19 -10.29 -23.58
N GLU A 35 -0.21 -11.16 -23.36
CA GLU A 35 0.32 -11.43 -22.02
C GLU A 35 1.76 -10.94 -21.80
N TYR A 36 2.51 -10.73 -22.88
CA TYR A 36 3.94 -10.44 -22.79
C TYR A 36 4.43 -9.41 -23.81
N ILE A 37 5.64 -8.91 -23.57
CA ILE A 37 6.42 -8.08 -24.49
C ILE A 37 7.81 -8.66 -24.67
N LYS A 38 8.26 -8.79 -25.92
CA LYS A 38 9.62 -9.21 -26.28
C LYS A 38 10.48 -7.99 -26.55
N LEU A 39 11.63 -7.94 -25.89
CA LEU A 39 12.58 -6.84 -25.92
C LEU A 39 13.91 -7.31 -26.47
N LYS A 40 14.41 -6.63 -27.48
CA LYS A 40 15.74 -6.85 -28.04
C LYS A 40 16.71 -5.83 -27.45
N ASN A 41 17.79 -6.30 -26.85
CA ASN A 41 18.86 -5.42 -26.37
C ASN A 41 19.85 -5.07 -27.51
N ALA A 42 20.83 -4.22 -27.22
CA ALA A 42 21.87 -3.83 -28.18
C ALA A 42 22.70 -5.02 -28.72
N THR A 43 22.87 -6.10 -27.95
CA THR A 43 23.60 -7.32 -28.38
C THR A 43 22.74 -8.27 -29.21
N GLY A 44 21.47 -7.93 -29.44
CA GLY A 44 20.52 -8.72 -30.22
C GLY A 44 19.82 -9.84 -29.45
N THR A 45 20.11 -10.00 -28.16
CA THR A 45 19.44 -10.94 -27.26
C THR A 45 17.99 -10.52 -27.03
N ILE A 46 17.07 -11.48 -27.13
CA ILE A 46 15.65 -11.29 -26.89
C ILE A 46 15.32 -11.71 -25.47
N ASN A 47 14.68 -10.82 -24.71
CA ASN A 47 14.13 -11.08 -23.38
C ASN A 47 12.63 -10.88 -23.39
N THR A 48 11.89 -11.75 -22.70
CA THR A 48 10.43 -11.64 -22.56
C THR A 48 10.08 -11.04 -21.20
N ARG A 49 9.07 -10.17 -21.18
CA ARG A 49 8.51 -9.56 -19.96
C ARG A 49 7.01 -9.74 -19.91
N SER A 50 6.49 -9.95 -18.71
CA SER A 50 5.04 -10.02 -18.48
C SER A 50 4.42 -8.61 -18.56
N LEU A 51 3.28 -8.49 -19.22
CA LEU A 51 2.48 -7.27 -19.20
C LEU A 51 1.85 -7.03 -17.82
N GLU A 52 1.66 -8.07 -17.00
CA GLU A 52 1.21 -7.93 -15.62
C GLU A 52 2.24 -7.16 -14.77
N GLU A 53 3.54 -7.38 -15.01
CA GLU A 53 4.63 -6.63 -14.36
C GLU A 53 4.51 -5.13 -14.64
N LEU A 54 4.28 -4.75 -15.90
CA LEU A 54 4.09 -3.36 -16.32
C LEU A 54 2.80 -2.77 -15.74
N ARG A 55 1.71 -3.56 -15.72
CA ARG A 55 0.43 -3.15 -15.15
C ARG A 55 0.56 -2.82 -13.67
N ARG A 56 1.25 -3.65 -12.89
CA ARG A 56 1.51 -3.38 -11.46
C ARG A 56 2.24 -2.05 -11.24
N ILE A 57 3.21 -1.73 -12.10
CA ILE A 57 3.92 -0.43 -12.04
C ILE A 57 2.97 0.72 -12.41
N ALA A 58 2.18 0.57 -13.47
CA ALA A 58 1.20 1.58 -13.91
C ALA A 58 0.11 1.83 -12.85
N ASP A 59 -0.39 0.78 -12.21
CA ASP A 59 -1.36 0.88 -11.11
C ASP A 59 -0.75 1.63 -9.93
N ARG A 60 0.52 1.37 -9.58
CA ARG A 60 1.20 2.11 -8.52
C ARG A 60 1.41 3.58 -8.88
N MET A 61 1.80 3.89 -10.12
CA MET A 61 1.93 5.27 -10.61
C MET A 61 0.59 6.00 -10.69
N SER A 62 -0.52 5.28 -10.90
CA SER A 62 -1.87 5.85 -10.92
C SER A 62 -2.28 6.50 -9.59
N LEU A 63 -1.62 6.11 -8.50
CA LEU A 63 -1.75 6.73 -7.18
C LEU A 63 -0.95 8.04 -7.05
N GLN A 64 -0.43 8.59 -8.16
CA GLN A 64 0.45 9.76 -8.22
C GLN A 64 1.72 9.62 -7.37
N MET A 65 2.15 8.39 -7.15
CA MET A 65 3.33 8.04 -6.37
C MET A 65 4.53 7.81 -7.31
N PRO A 66 5.72 8.35 -6.99
CA PRO A 66 6.95 7.94 -7.65
C PRO A 66 7.23 6.47 -7.35
N VAL A 67 7.53 5.68 -8.37
CA VAL A 67 7.72 4.23 -8.25
C VAL A 67 9.17 3.87 -8.47
N HIS A 68 9.80 3.31 -7.44
CA HIS A 68 11.04 2.57 -7.59
C HIS A 68 10.72 1.13 -8.02
N VAL A 69 10.90 0.84 -9.30
CA VAL A 69 10.51 -0.44 -9.91
C VAL A 69 11.19 -1.64 -9.23
N ASP A 70 12.45 -1.49 -8.82
CA ASP A 70 13.18 -2.55 -8.13
C ASP A 70 12.51 -2.98 -6.81
N SER A 71 12.04 -2.02 -6.02
CA SER A 71 11.36 -2.30 -4.76
C SER A 71 9.98 -2.89 -4.98
N LEU A 72 9.26 -2.46 -6.02
CA LEU A 72 7.91 -2.95 -6.30
C LEU A 72 7.91 -4.43 -6.75
N LEU A 73 8.95 -4.86 -7.45
CA LEU A 73 9.03 -6.20 -8.04
C LEU A 73 9.90 -7.19 -7.24
N ALA A 74 10.16 -6.92 -5.95
CA ALA A 74 10.73 -7.83 -4.94
C ALA A 74 11.83 -8.81 -5.43
N GLY A 75 12.99 -8.31 -5.82
CA GLY A 75 14.03 -9.06 -6.55
C GLY A 75 15.28 -8.20 -6.73
N SER A 76 16.29 -8.72 -7.43
CA SER A 76 17.57 -8.05 -7.66
C SER A 76 17.99 -8.19 -9.13
N GLY A 77 18.46 -7.10 -9.76
CA GLY A 77 19.23 -7.21 -11.01
C GLY A 77 18.94 -6.20 -12.12
N SER A 78 19.86 -6.17 -13.10
CA SER A 78 19.89 -5.31 -14.31
C SER A 78 18.70 -5.47 -15.25
N SER A 79 17.95 -6.55 -15.09
CA SER A 79 16.85 -6.93 -15.97
C SER A 79 15.65 -5.96 -15.83
N ARG A 80 15.50 -5.33 -14.66
CA ARG A 80 14.41 -4.40 -14.33
C ARG A 80 14.58 -2.99 -14.87
N ASN A 81 15.75 -2.71 -15.44
CA ASN A 81 15.93 -1.53 -16.28
C ASN A 81 14.95 -1.54 -17.48
N GLN A 82 14.49 -2.73 -17.90
CA GLN A 82 13.57 -2.90 -19.02
C GLN A 82 12.15 -2.36 -18.74
N PRO A 83 11.43 -2.83 -17.70
CA PRO A 83 10.09 -2.31 -17.38
C PRO A 83 10.09 -0.80 -17.06
N GLU A 84 11.10 -0.29 -16.33
CA GLU A 84 11.21 1.15 -16.10
C GLU A 84 11.43 1.93 -17.41
N THR A 85 12.30 1.43 -18.31
CA THR A 85 12.58 2.08 -19.59
C THR A 85 11.35 2.08 -20.48
N LEU A 86 10.59 0.98 -20.54
CA LEU A 86 9.35 0.91 -21.32
C LEU A 86 8.34 1.99 -20.90
N LEU A 87 8.12 2.12 -19.59
CA LEU A 87 7.14 3.07 -19.07
C LEU A 87 7.64 4.51 -19.13
N ALA A 88 8.93 4.77 -18.86
CA ALA A 88 9.49 6.11 -18.92
C ALA A 88 9.63 6.69 -20.34
N ASN A 89 9.42 5.87 -21.37
CA ASN A 89 9.37 6.32 -22.76
C ASN A 89 7.93 6.65 -23.23
N LEU A 90 6.94 6.58 -22.32
CA LEU A 90 5.59 7.04 -22.57
C LEU A 90 5.50 8.55 -22.37
N PRO A 91 4.79 9.30 -23.24
CA PRO A 91 4.74 10.76 -23.23
C PRO A 91 4.39 11.42 -21.91
N ASP A 92 3.65 10.73 -21.04
CA ASP A 92 3.11 11.22 -19.78
C ASP A 92 3.83 10.65 -18.54
N VAL A 93 4.96 9.97 -18.73
CA VAL A 93 5.77 9.39 -17.65
C VAL A 93 7.18 9.95 -17.67
N GLU A 94 7.59 10.62 -16.59
CA GLU A 94 8.97 11.09 -16.44
C GLU A 94 9.75 10.21 -15.47
N TRP A 95 11.07 10.27 -15.54
CA TRP A 95 11.95 9.61 -14.58
C TRP A 95 12.70 10.62 -13.73
N MET A 96 13.11 10.21 -12.53
CA MET A 96 13.89 11.05 -11.62
C MET A 96 14.75 10.21 -10.69
N LYS A 97 15.70 10.85 -10.00
CA LYS A 97 16.46 10.23 -8.89
C LYS A 97 15.96 10.74 -7.54
N LEU A 98 15.39 9.84 -6.75
CA LEU A 98 15.04 10.08 -5.35
C LEU A 98 15.90 9.17 -4.48
N ASP A 99 16.54 9.74 -3.45
CA ASP A 99 17.40 9.01 -2.50
C ASP A 99 18.46 8.13 -3.18
N GLY A 100 19.06 8.64 -4.27
CA GLY A 100 20.08 7.92 -5.04
C GLY A 100 19.55 6.80 -5.96
N ARG A 101 18.23 6.60 -6.01
CA ARG A 101 17.57 5.54 -6.79
C ARG A 101 16.65 6.13 -7.86
N LYS A 102 16.59 5.45 -9.00
CA LYS A 102 15.68 5.84 -10.08
C LYS A 102 14.24 5.53 -9.71
N HIS A 103 13.37 6.48 -10.05
CA HIS A 103 11.93 6.34 -9.93
C HIS A 103 11.29 6.80 -11.23
N VAL A 104 10.13 6.22 -11.56
CA VAL A 104 9.24 6.68 -12.61
C VAL A 104 8.00 7.32 -11.99
N VAL A 105 7.47 8.37 -12.62
CA VAL A 105 6.28 9.07 -12.17
C VAL A 105 5.35 9.34 -13.34
N TRP A 106 4.06 9.11 -13.15
CA TRP A 106 3.03 9.48 -14.12
C TRP A 106 2.49 10.88 -13.82
N LEU A 107 2.53 11.76 -14.81
CA LEU A 107 2.13 13.17 -14.68
C LEU A 107 0.71 13.45 -15.20
N GLY A 108 0.07 12.47 -15.86
CA GLY A 108 -1.28 12.61 -16.41
C GLY A 108 -1.42 13.61 -17.56
N ARG A 109 -0.31 14.18 -18.03
CA ARG A 109 -0.21 15.08 -19.18
C ARG A 109 1.01 14.71 -20.01
N ARG A 110 0.95 14.92 -21.33
CA ARG A 110 2.10 14.70 -22.21
C ARG A 110 3.19 15.73 -21.92
N THR A 111 4.41 15.29 -21.65
CA THR A 111 5.59 16.12 -21.42
C THR A 111 6.71 15.91 -22.44
N HIS A 112 6.72 14.79 -23.16
CA HIS A 112 7.72 14.51 -24.20
C HIS A 112 7.15 13.60 -25.30
N GLU A 113 7.94 13.36 -26.35
CA GLU A 113 7.52 12.56 -27.50
C GLU A 113 7.50 11.06 -27.18
N LEU A 114 6.61 10.32 -27.83
CA LEU A 114 6.49 8.87 -27.66
C LEU A 114 7.78 8.15 -28.10
N GLY A 115 8.34 7.34 -27.21
CA GLY A 115 9.60 6.62 -27.46
C GLY A 115 10.84 7.43 -27.15
N THR A 116 10.71 8.58 -26.47
CA THR A 116 11.82 9.38 -25.97
C THR A 116 11.79 9.41 -24.45
N LEU A 117 12.89 9.83 -23.81
CA LEU A 117 13.00 9.87 -22.36
C LEU A 117 13.09 11.31 -21.86
N ARG A 118 12.39 11.63 -20.75
CA ARG A 118 12.49 12.94 -20.09
C ARG A 118 12.75 12.79 -18.59
N GLU A 119 13.85 13.40 -18.14
CA GLU A 119 14.13 13.56 -16.71
C GLU A 119 13.25 14.67 -16.15
N ALA A 120 12.65 14.43 -14.98
CA ALA A 120 11.78 15.39 -14.34
C ALA A 120 12.57 16.62 -13.86
N ASP A 121 11.96 17.78 -14.01
CA ASP A 121 12.56 19.03 -13.53
C ASP A 121 12.70 19.05 -11.99
N PRO A 122 13.50 19.97 -11.43
CA PRO A 122 13.71 20.05 -9.98
C PRO A 122 12.43 20.29 -9.16
N TYR A 123 11.44 21.00 -9.72
CA TYR A 123 10.17 21.26 -9.04
C TYR A 123 9.34 19.98 -8.95
N THR A 124 9.16 19.28 -10.07
CA THR A 124 8.48 17.98 -10.14
C THR A 124 9.16 16.93 -9.27
N THR A 125 10.49 16.93 -9.23
CA THR A 125 11.27 16.04 -8.34
C THR A 125 11.04 16.37 -6.86
N ARG A 126 10.93 17.66 -6.50
CA ARG A 126 10.66 18.09 -5.12
C ARG A 126 9.26 17.72 -4.67
N THR A 127 8.24 17.90 -5.51
CA THR A 127 6.86 17.51 -5.19
C THR A 127 6.74 16.00 -5.04
N ALA A 128 7.32 15.24 -5.97
CA ALA A 128 7.42 13.78 -5.90
C ALA A 128 8.09 13.29 -4.60
N ARG A 129 9.19 13.94 -4.18
CA ARG A 129 9.86 13.65 -2.91
C ARG A 129 8.96 13.90 -1.70
N ALA A 130 8.20 15.00 -1.71
CA ALA A 130 7.25 15.30 -0.64
C ALA A 130 6.13 14.25 -0.59
N THR A 131 5.52 13.91 -1.73
CA THR A 131 4.50 12.85 -1.81
C THR A 131 5.06 11.50 -1.32
N LEU A 132 6.30 11.17 -1.66
CA LEU A 132 6.95 9.95 -1.17
C LEU A 132 7.23 9.99 0.33
N ALA A 133 7.60 11.16 0.87
CA ALA A 133 7.77 11.35 2.31
C ALA A 133 6.42 11.21 3.04
N ASP A 134 5.36 11.84 2.55
CA ASP A 134 4.01 11.74 3.11
C ASP A 134 3.49 10.30 3.05
N ALA A 135 3.70 9.61 1.93
CA ALA A 135 3.33 8.19 1.82
C ALA A 135 4.18 7.28 2.71
N LYS A 136 5.48 7.58 2.90
CA LYS A 136 6.32 6.87 3.87
C LYS A 136 5.86 7.15 5.30
N VAL A 137 5.42 8.37 5.62
CA VAL A 137 4.82 8.71 6.92
C VAL A 137 3.52 7.93 7.11
N ILE A 138 2.65 7.86 6.10
CA ILE A 138 1.41 7.07 6.13
C ILE A 138 1.70 5.56 6.23
N ALA A 139 2.66 5.04 5.47
CA ALA A 139 3.04 3.63 5.46
C ALA A 139 3.79 3.19 6.73
N ASN A 140 4.60 4.07 7.32
CA ASN A 140 5.27 3.81 8.61
C ASN A 140 4.36 4.06 9.82
N GLN A 141 3.12 4.54 9.65
CA GLN A 141 2.24 4.86 10.80
C GLN A 141 0.94 4.08 10.92
N LYS A 142 0.57 3.14 10.06
CA LYS A 142 -0.70 2.42 10.28
C LYS A 142 -0.61 0.92 10.01
N GLN A 143 -0.13 0.18 11.00
CA GLN A 143 -0.87 -1.05 11.34
C GLN A 143 -2.33 -0.64 11.55
N ILE A 144 -3.27 -1.22 10.79
CA ILE A 144 -4.69 -1.06 11.09
C ILE A 144 -4.88 -1.51 12.52
N SER A 145 -5.31 -0.58 13.38
CA SER A 145 -5.51 -0.84 14.79
C SER A 145 -6.99 -1.15 15.01
N LEU A 146 -7.29 -2.39 15.38
CA LEU A 146 -8.66 -2.88 15.48
C LEU A 146 -8.90 -3.58 16.83
N LEU A 147 -10.07 -3.36 17.42
CA LEU A 147 -10.62 -4.19 18.48
C LEU A 147 -11.67 -5.11 17.86
N ILE A 148 -11.48 -6.42 18.00
CA ILE A 148 -12.37 -7.47 17.55
C ILE A 148 -13.05 -8.05 18.77
N LEU A 149 -14.36 -7.88 18.89
CA LEU A 149 -15.16 -8.51 19.94
C LEU A 149 -15.91 -9.70 19.36
N THR A 150 -15.78 -10.86 20.00
CA THR A 150 -16.38 -12.13 19.54
C THR A 150 -17.14 -12.83 20.66
N ALA A 151 -18.20 -13.56 20.30
CA ALA A 151 -18.90 -14.45 21.23
C ALA A 151 -18.10 -15.73 21.57
N ASP A 152 -17.14 -16.12 20.73
CA ASP A 152 -16.28 -17.28 20.93
C ASP A 152 -14.82 -16.92 20.63
N LEU A 153 -14.06 -16.67 21.69
CA LEU A 153 -12.66 -16.27 21.61
C LEU A 153 -11.77 -17.37 21.01
N ASN A 154 -12.03 -18.63 21.36
CA ASN A 154 -11.21 -19.76 20.93
C ASN A 154 -11.36 -20.01 19.44
N ARG A 155 -12.61 -20.02 18.97
CA ARG A 155 -12.92 -20.20 17.54
C ARG A 155 -12.37 -19.04 16.70
N ALA A 156 -12.50 -17.80 17.18
CA ALA A 156 -11.96 -16.64 16.47
C ALA A 156 -10.44 -16.67 16.38
N ASN A 157 -9.74 -17.03 17.46
CA ASN A 157 -8.28 -17.15 17.46
C ASN A 157 -7.80 -18.26 16.50
N GLN A 158 -8.50 -19.40 16.45
CA GLN A 158 -8.20 -20.46 15.47
C GLN A 158 -8.38 -19.97 14.02
N PHE A 159 -9.46 -19.25 13.73
CA PHE A 159 -9.70 -18.67 12.41
C PHE A 159 -8.61 -17.67 12.01
N VAL A 160 -8.21 -16.78 12.92
CA VAL A 160 -7.13 -15.81 12.68
C VAL A 160 -5.84 -16.52 12.30
N ASN A 161 -5.44 -17.55 13.06
CA ASN A 161 -4.23 -18.31 12.79
C ASN A 161 -4.28 -19.07 11.46
N LEU A 162 -5.47 -19.48 11.02
CA LEU A 162 -5.66 -20.21 9.76
C LEU A 162 -5.64 -19.28 8.53
N VAL A 163 -6.25 -18.10 8.64
CA VAL A 163 -6.41 -17.16 7.51
C VAL A 163 -5.21 -16.23 7.35
N PHE A 164 -4.66 -15.73 8.45
CA PHE A 164 -3.54 -14.79 8.41
C PHE A 164 -2.21 -15.52 8.54
N GLN A 165 -1.79 -16.18 7.45
CA GLN A 165 -0.46 -16.81 7.38
C GLN A 165 0.62 -15.76 7.63
N GLY A 166 1.34 -15.88 8.76
CA GLY A 166 2.39 -14.95 9.18
C GLY A 166 1.99 -13.94 10.26
N ALA A 167 0.72 -13.89 10.68
CA ALA A 167 0.34 -13.15 11.89
C ALA A 167 0.87 -13.84 13.14
N GLN A 168 1.39 -13.05 14.08
CA GLN A 168 1.79 -13.52 15.41
C GLN A 168 0.64 -13.25 16.38
N THR A 169 0.21 -14.27 17.12
CA THR A 169 -0.80 -14.14 18.17
C THR A 169 -0.17 -14.30 19.55
N LYS A 170 -0.39 -13.35 20.45
CA LYS A 170 0.08 -13.38 21.83
C LYS A 170 -1.12 -13.31 22.78
N ALA A 171 -1.24 -14.29 23.68
CA ALA A 171 -2.26 -14.23 24.73
C ALA A 171 -2.01 -13.04 25.67
N LEU A 172 -3.08 -12.33 26.02
CA LEU A 172 -3.05 -11.24 27.00
C LEU A 172 -3.11 -11.78 28.44
N PRO A 173 -2.60 -11.03 29.42
CA PRO A 173 -2.64 -11.42 30.82
C PRO A 173 -4.06 -11.75 31.29
N GLY A 174 -4.19 -12.75 32.16
CA GLY A 174 -5.48 -13.15 32.74
C GLY A 174 -6.46 -13.82 31.77
N GLY A 175 -6.02 -14.19 30.56
CA GLY A 175 -6.88 -14.82 29.56
C GLY A 175 -7.90 -13.87 28.93
N ALA A 176 -7.66 -12.55 29.05
CA ALA A 176 -8.61 -11.53 28.64
C ALA A 176 -8.79 -11.42 27.11
N GLY A 177 -7.88 -12.01 26.33
CA GLY A 177 -7.90 -11.90 24.87
C GLY A 177 -6.56 -12.27 24.23
N TYR A 178 -6.42 -11.89 22.96
CA TYR A 178 -5.21 -12.07 22.17
C TYR A 178 -4.82 -10.76 21.49
N LEU A 179 -3.52 -10.47 21.48
CA LEU A 179 -2.92 -9.48 20.59
C LEU A 179 -2.47 -10.16 19.30
N ILE A 180 -2.93 -9.65 18.17
CA ILE A 180 -2.63 -10.14 16.83
C ILE A 180 -1.80 -9.07 16.13
N THR A 181 -0.60 -9.45 15.67
CA THR A 181 0.31 -8.54 14.96
C THR A 181 0.74 -9.12 13.63
N SER A 182 0.65 -8.32 12.57
CA SER A 182 1.25 -8.60 11.25
C SER A 182 1.93 -7.35 10.69
N GLU A 183 2.46 -7.44 9.47
CA GLU A 183 3.04 -6.29 8.77
C GLU A 183 2.06 -5.11 8.62
N HIS A 184 0.76 -5.39 8.51
CA HIS A 184 -0.27 -4.38 8.21
C HIS A 184 -1.38 -4.29 9.26
N LEU A 185 -1.40 -5.17 10.27
CA LEU A 185 -2.48 -5.28 11.26
C LEU A 185 -1.93 -5.30 12.69
N LEU A 186 -2.60 -4.54 13.55
CA LEU A 186 -2.55 -4.63 15.00
C LEU A 186 -3.97 -4.83 15.50
N ALA A 187 -4.33 -6.02 15.93
CA ALA A 187 -5.67 -6.28 16.44
C ALA A 187 -5.65 -6.78 17.90
N LEU A 188 -6.59 -6.30 18.69
CA LEU A 188 -6.95 -6.86 19.99
C LEU A 188 -8.20 -7.71 19.80
N LEU A 189 -8.10 -9.01 20.05
CA LEU A 189 -9.23 -9.94 20.04
C LEU A 189 -9.69 -10.20 21.47
N ALA A 190 -10.95 -9.92 21.77
CA ALA A 190 -11.52 -10.05 23.10
C ALA A 190 -12.94 -10.61 23.07
N GLN A 191 -13.40 -11.10 24.22
CA GLN A 191 -14.77 -11.60 24.38
C GLN A 191 -15.76 -10.42 24.32
N HIS A 192 -16.86 -10.61 23.61
CA HIS A 192 -17.93 -9.61 23.56
C HIS A 192 -18.59 -9.48 24.95
N PRO A 193 -18.72 -8.26 25.52
CA PRO A 193 -19.22 -8.07 26.88
C PRO A 193 -20.73 -8.29 27.00
N ASN A 194 -21.49 -8.08 25.92
CA ASN A 194 -22.93 -8.32 25.90
C ASN A 194 -23.24 -9.68 25.24
N PRO A 195 -23.84 -10.65 25.96
CA PRO A 195 -24.18 -11.96 25.40
C PRO A 195 -25.26 -11.92 24.31
N ASN A 196 -26.00 -10.81 24.19
CA ASN A 196 -27.02 -10.59 23.15
C ASN A 196 -26.53 -9.67 22.01
N GLY A 197 -25.25 -9.31 21.98
CA GLY A 197 -24.66 -8.49 20.91
C GLY A 197 -24.44 -9.25 19.61
N ASN A 198 -23.94 -8.55 18.58
CA ASN A 198 -23.51 -9.21 17.34
C ASN A 198 -22.43 -10.26 17.66
N ALA A 199 -22.45 -11.39 16.96
CA ALA A 199 -21.45 -12.45 17.15
C ALA A 199 -20.01 -11.97 16.88
N LEU A 200 -19.86 -10.89 16.13
CA LEU A 200 -18.60 -10.24 15.78
C LEU A 200 -18.79 -8.72 15.68
N ASP A 201 -17.95 -7.95 16.37
CA ASP A 201 -17.84 -6.50 16.24
C ASP A 201 -16.41 -6.12 15.88
N LEU A 202 -16.25 -5.29 14.85
CA LEU A 202 -14.96 -4.75 14.40
C LEU A 202 -14.95 -3.25 14.70
N ILE A 203 -14.17 -2.85 15.69
CA ILE A 203 -14.18 -1.48 16.22
C ILE A 203 -12.79 -0.87 15.99
N PRO A 204 -12.69 0.30 15.31
CA PRO A 204 -11.42 1.00 15.21
C PRO A 204 -10.81 1.25 16.59
N PHE A 205 -9.52 0.97 16.75
CA PHE A 205 -8.80 1.12 18.00
C PHE A 205 -7.78 2.25 17.89
N VAL A 206 -7.78 3.15 18.88
CA VAL A 206 -6.87 4.29 18.93
C VAL A 206 -6.07 4.22 20.22
N LYS A 207 -4.74 4.18 20.06
CA LYS A 207 -3.83 4.25 21.19
C LYS A 207 -3.77 5.67 21.73
N VAL A 208 -4.04 5.86 23.02
CA VAL A 208 -4.07 7.15 23.70
C VAL A 208 -3.36 7.07 25.05
N PRO A 209 -2.81 8.17 25.59
CA PRO A 209 -2.15 8.17 26.90
C PRO A 209 -3.09 7.77 28.06
N SER A 210 -4.38 8.07 27.95
CA SER A 210 -5.41 7.71 28.93
C SER A 210 -6.74 7.46 28.21
N ALA A 211 -7.20 6.20 28.27
CA ALA A 211 -8.46 5.79 27.64
C ALA A 211 -9.68 6.47 28.29
N GLU A 212 -9.65 6.62 29.62
CA GLU A 212 -10.71 7.26 30.40
C GLU A 212 -10.82 8.75 30.08
N GLU A 213 -9.69 9.46 29.99
CA GLU A 213 -9.70 10.88 29.62
C GLU A 213 -10.20 11.09 28.19
N ALA A 214 -9.79 10.23 27.26
CA ALA A 214 -10.27 10.29 25.87
C ALA A 214 -11.79 10.06 25.81
N ALA A 215 -12.30 9.06 26.52
CA ALA A 215 -13.73 8.77 26.61
C ALA A 215 -14.52 9.89 27.29
N ALA A 216 -13.95 10.54 28.32
CA ALA A 216 -14.56 11.70 28.97
C ALA A 216 -14.71 12.88 27.99
N ARG A 217 -13.71 13.14 27.14
CA ARG A 217 -13.79 14.15 26.08
C ARG A 217 -14.86 13.81 25.05
N VAL A 218 -15.02 12.54 24.70
CA VAL A 218 -16.12 12.12 23.82
C VAL A 218 -17.47 12.38 24.47
N ARG A 219 -17.64 12.10 25.77
CA ARG A 219 -18.90 12.39 26.49
C ARG A 219 -19.24 13.88 26.54
N GLN A 220 -18.24 14.75 26.60
CA GLN A 220 -18.45 16.19 26.50
C GLN A 220 -18.96 16.61 25.10
N PHE A 221 -18.48 15.94 24.05
CA PHE A 221 -18.89 16.19 22.67
C PHE A 221 -20.24 15.56 22.31
N ASP A 222 -20.46 14.30 22.72
CA ASP A 222 -21.71 13.55 22.57
C ASP A 222 -22.17 13.03 23.95
N PRO A 223 -23.00 13.80 24.69
CA PRO A 223 -23.49 13.42 26.01
C PRO A 223 -24.35 12.17 26.05
N ARG A 224 -24.88 11.72 24.90
CA ARG A 224 -25.69 10.50 24.77
C ARG A 224 -24.86 9.28 24.40
N SER A 225 -23.54 9.42 24.29
CA SER A 225 -22.66 8.29 24.01
C SER A 225 -22.66 7.28 25.16
N GLU A 226 -22.70 6.00 24.82
CA GLU A 226 -22.57 4.88 25.76
C GLU A 226 -21.11 4.44 25.82
N GLN A 227 -20.68 3.94 26.99
CA GLN A 227 -19.28 3.57 27.21
C GLN A 227 -19.20 2.25 27.96
N ASP A 228 -18.44 1.31 27.40
CA ASP A 228 -18.10 0.02 28.01
C ASP A 228 -16.60 -0.05 28.24
N THR A 229 -16.19 -0.55 29.40
CA THR A 229 -14.76 -0.72 29.72
C THR A 229 -14.39 -2.20 29.70
N LEU A 230 -13.30 -2.51 28.98
CA LEU A 230 -12.67 -3.81 28.90
C LEU A 230 -11.27 -3.75 29.53
N THR A 231 -10.83 -4.84 30.14
CA THR A 231 -9.48 -4.94 30.74
C THR A 231 -8.63 -5.89 29.91
N LEU A 232 -7.78 -5.34 29.03
CA LEU A 232 -6.98 -6.09 28.04
C LEU A 232 -5.49 -5.83 28.24
N GLY A 233 -4.96 -6.21 29.42
CA GLY A 233 -3.60 -5.82 29.85
C GLY A 233 -3.49 -4.35 30.28
N GLY A 234 -4.59 -3.60 30.19
CA GLY A 234 -4.80 -2.21 30.57
C GLY A 234 -6.26 -1.81 30.26
N PRO A 235 -6.72 -0.62 30.67
CA PRO A 235 -8.09 -0.18 30.38
C PRO A 235 -8.27 0.12 28.90
N VAL A 236 -9.28 -0.50 28.29
CA VAL A 236 -9.76 -0.20 26.94
C VAL A 236 -11.21 0.26 27.05
N VAL A 237 -11.50 1.48 26.61
CA VAL A 237 -12.86 2.04 26.66
C VAL A 237 -13.46 2.04 25.26
N VAL A 238 -14.55 1.31 25.09
CA VAL A 238 -15.37 1.29 23.87
C VAL A 238 -16.46 2.33 24.01
N VAL A 239 -16.47 3.30 23.10
CA VAL A 239 -17.49 4.33 23.03
C VAL A 239 -18.41 4.06 21.86
N ARG A 240 -19.72 4.07 22.13
CA ARG A 240 -20.78 4.07 21.13
C ARG A 240 -21.38 5.46 21.05
N PHE A 241 -21.26 6.09 19.89
CA PHE A 241 -21.84 7.39 19.61
C PHE A 241 -23.36 7.27 19.43
N SER A 242 -24.06 8.39 19.60
CA SER A 242 -25.52 8.45 19.46
C SER A 242 -26.03 8.17 18.04
N ASP A 243 -25.15 8.26 17.03
CA ASP A 243 -25.41 7.86 15.64
C ASP A 243 -25.15 6.36 15.38
N GLY A 244 -24.70 5.61 16.40
CA GLY A 244 -24.41 4.19 16.32
C GLY A 244 -22.95 3.84 15.96
N ALA A 245 -22.09 4.82 15.66
CA ALA A 245 -20.68 4.58 15.43
C ALA A 245 -19.99 4.04 16.70
N LYS A 246 -18.91 3.25 16.53
CA LYS A 246 -18.12 2.69 17.63
C LYS A 246 -16.65 3.05 17.49
N LEU A 247 -16.00 3.38 18.61
CA LEU A 247 -14.57 3.66 18.67
C LEU A 247 -13.99 3.14 19.99
N ALA A 248 -12.81 2.53 19.96
CA ALA A 248 -12.14 2.03 21.15
C ALA A 248 -10.85 2.81 21.44
N PHE A 249 -10.61 3.11 22.71
CA PHE A 249 -9.40 3.79 23.20
C PHE A 249 -8.64 2.88 24.15
N GLY A 250 -7.31 2.79 24.02
CA GLY A 250 -6.46 2.03 24.95
C GLY A 250 -5.05 2.59 25.04
N GLN A 251 -4.30 2.18 26.07
CA GLN A 251 -2.94 2.67 26.37
C GLN A 251 -1.81 1.91 25.67
#